data_AF-A0A519P4Z8-F1
#
_entry.id   AF-A0A519P4Z8-F1
#
_cell.length_a   1.000
_cell.length_b   1.000
_cell.length_c   1.000
_cell.angle_alpha   90.00
_cell.angle_beta   90.00
_cell.angle_gamma   90.00
#
_symmetry.space_group_name_H-M   'P 1'
#
loop_
_entity.id
_entity.type
_entity.pdbx_description
1 polymer ?
#
loop_
_entity_poly.entity_id
_entity_poly.type
_entity_poly.pdbx_seq_one_letter_code
_entity_poly.pdbx_strand_id
1 'polypeptide(L)'
;MYGILCATPEELAALKATLHLDPEAQAHGPTTVWTGRYKGEPIVVALAGIGKVNAAAAATLLLAVFGARVLIFAGVAGGLNPAFPVGSVLLGERLAIHDYGAISGRVFTPTAYGVIPVGAPRLDELTLASAPVRAVLMR
;
A
#
# COMPACT_ATOMS: atom_id res chain seq x y z
N MET A 1 13.32 7.11 8.48
CA MET A 1 12.27 6.25 9.05
C MET A 1 11.40 5.69 7.93
N TYR A 2 11.21 4.38 7.91
CA TYR A 2 10.31 3.69 6.96
C TYR A 2 8.95 3.48 7.62
N GLY A 3 7.88 3.76 6.88
CA GLY A 3 6.52 3.41 7.26
C GLY A 3 6.11 2.13 6.56
N ILE A 4 5.54 1.19 7.31
CA ILE A 4 5.01 -0.07 6.79
C ILE A 4 3.53 -0.11 7.12
N LEU A 5 2.68 -0.50 6.18
CA LEU A 5 1.26 -0.66 6.41
C LEU A 5 0.78 -2.03 5.92
N CYS A 6 -0.15 -2.60 6.67
CA CYS A 6 -0.85 -3.86 6.39
C CYS A 6 -2.35 -3.68 6.63
N ALA A 7 -3.17 -4.54 6.04
CA ALA A 7 -4.63 -4.43 6.11
C ALA A 7 -5.23 -5.30 7.21
N THR A 8 -4.68 -6.50 7.45
CA THR A 8 -5.29 -7.48 8.36
C THR A 8 -4.40 -7.86 9.55
N PRO A 9 -4.98 -8.35 10.66
CA PRO A 9 -4.21 -8.83 11.81
C PRO A 9 -3.24 -9.97 11.48
N GLU A 10 -3.58 -10.83 10.52
CA GLU A 10 -2.72 -11.94 10.07
C GLU A 10 -1.47 -11.43 9.35
N GLU A 11 -1.63 -10.41 8.50
CA GLU A 11 -0.50 -9.73 7.85
C GLU A 11 0.39 -9.05 8.88
N LEU A 12 -0.21 -8.39 9.88
CA LEU A 12 0.54 -7.80 11.01
C LEU A 12 1.30 -8.87 11.80
N ALA A 13 0.69 -10.02 12.06
CA ALA A 13 1.33 -11.11 12.79
C ALA A 13 2.56 -11.63 12.02
N ALA A 14 2.47 -11.77 10.70
CA ALA A 14 3.60 -12.13 9.85
C ALA A 14 4.72 -11.08 9.89
N LEU A 15 4.38 -9.80 9.88
CA LEU A 15 5.36 -8.71 10.06
C LEU A 15 6.03 -8.77 11.44
N LYS A 16 5.26 -8.93 12.52
CA LYS A 16 5.79 -9.04 13.89
C LYS A 16 6.68 -10.26 14.12
N ALA A 17 6.51 -11.33 13.33
CA ALA A 17 7.39 -12.49 13.39
C ALA A 17 8.80 -12.21 12.86
N THR A 18 8.98 -11.15 12.06
CA THR A 18 10.27 -10.83 11.40
C THR A 18 10.84 -9.47 11.82
N LEU A 19 9.98 -8.52 12.20
CA LEU A 19 10.33 -7.18 12.62
C LEU A 19 10.29 -7.08 14.16
N HIS A 20 11.31 -6.44 14.74
CA HIS A 20 11.33 -6.12 16.15
C HIS A 20 10.55 -4.83 16.39
N LEU A 21 9.29 -4.98 16.78
CA LEU A 21 8.40 -3.88 17.17
C LEU A 21 8.35 -3.75 18.68
N ASP A 22 8.19 -2.51 19.14
CA ASP A 22 7.95 -2.22 20.54
C ASP A 22 6.59 -2.82 20.96
N PRO A 23 6.45 -3.30 22.21
CA PRO A 23 5.22 -3.97 22.65
C PRO A 23 4.03 -3.01 22.75
N GLU A 24 4.28 -1.72 22.98
CA GLU A 24 3.25 -0.71 23.15
C GLU A 24 2.72 -0.22 21.80
N ALA A 25 1.42 -0.44 21.59
CA ALA A 25 0.72 0.05 20.43
C ALA A 25 0.11 1.43 20.70
N GLN A 26 0.15 2.33 19.72
CA GLN A 26 -0.49 3.64 19.76
C GLN A 26 -1.77 3.60 18.93
N ALA A 27 -2.90 3.97 19.55
CA ALA A 27 -4.19 4.08 18.86
C ALA A 27 -4.39 5.50 18.31
N HIS A 28 -4.65 5.60 17.01
CA HIS A 28 -4.97 6.84 16.31
C HIS A 28 -6.30 6.67 15.57
N GLY A 29 -7.40 6.89 16.28
CA GLY A 29 -8.74 6.57 15.78
C GLY A 29 -8.85 5.06 15.50
N PRO A 30 -9.26 4.64 14.29
CA PRO A 30 -9.36 3.22 13.94
C PRO A 30 -8.02 2.57 13.58
N THR A 31 -6.94 3.36 13.43
CA THR A 31 -5.62 2.85 13.04
C THR A 31 -4.77 2.57 14.28
N THR A 32 -4.20 1.38 14.36
CA THR A 32 -3.24 1.02 15.41
C THR A 32 -1.83 1.03 14.83
N VAL A 33 -0.90 1.65 15.55
CA VAL A 33 0.48 1.88 15.10
C VAL A 33 1.47 1.33 16.13
N TRP A 34 2.56 0.73 15.64
CA TRP A 34 3.70 0.28 16.43
C TRP A 34 4.97 0.96 15.93
N THR A 35 5.84 1.34 16.85
CA THR A 35 7.22 1.74 16.54
C THR A 35 8.16 0.54 16.65
N GLY A 36 9.35 0.65 16.07
CA GLY A 36 10.36 -0.39 16.20
C GLY A 36 11.63 -0.06 15.44
N ARG A 37 12.48 -1.09 15.30
CA ARG A 37 13.75 -0.99 14.56
C ARG A 37 13.98 -2.22 13.70
N TYR A 38 14.52 -2.02 12.50
CA TYR A 38 15.00 -3.09 11.63
C TYR A 38 16.43 -2.78 11.18
N LYS A 39 17.39 -3.66 11.54
CA LYS A 39 18.82 -3.46 11.26
C LYS A 39 19.36 -2.09 11.70
N GLY A 40 18.88 -1.59 12.84
CA GLY A 40 19.26 -0.28 13.38
C GLY A 40 18.44 0.89 12.85
N GLU A 41 17.73 0.74 11.73
CA GLU A 41 16.88 1.79 11.14
C GLU A 41 15.53 1.88 11.85
N PRO A 42 15.04 3.09 12.19
CA PRO A 42 13.72 3.26 12.78
C PRO A 42 12.61 2.95 11.77
N ILE A 43 11.64 2.16 12.21
CA ILE A 43 10.45 1.79 11.45
C ILE A 43 9.19 2.14 12.24
N VAL A 44 8.11 2.38 11.51
CA VAL A 44 6.76 2.51 12.06
C VAL A 44 5.81 1.63 11.26
N VAL A 45 4.99 0.84 11.94
CA VAL A 45 4.10 -0.15 11.33
C VAL A 45 2.65 0.16 11.70
N ALA A 46 1.77 0.32 10.71
CA ALA A 46 0.34 0.52 10.92
C ALA A 46 -0.47 -0.71 10.51
N LEU A 47 -1.41 -1.11 11.37
CA LEU A 47 -2.57 -1.89 10.97
C LEU A 47 -3.64 -0.91 10.48
N ALA A 48 -3.77 -0.79 9.16
CA ALA A 48 -4.64 0.18 8.53
C ALA A 48 -6.11 -0.25 8.53
N GLY A 49 -6.36 -1.56 8.40
CA GLY A 49 -7.69 -2.10 8.09
C GLY A 49 -7.92 -2.21 6.58
N ILE A 50 -8.98 -2.93 6.21
CA ILE A 50 -9.34 -3.20 4.80
C ILE A 50 -9.95 -1.96 4.14
N GLY A 51 -9.56 -1.69 2.89
CA GLY A 51 -10.21 -0.70 2.03
C GLY A 51 -9.39 0.59 1.80
N LYS A 52 -9.68 1.26 0.68
CA LYS A 52 -8.92 2.43 0.21
C LYS A 52 -8.94 3.62 1.16
N VAL A 53 -10.05 3.85 1.88
CA VAL A 53 -10.16 4.95 2.86
C VAL A 53 -9.25 4.70 4.06
N ASN A 54 -9.28 3.49 4.61
CA ASN A 54 -8.45 3.06 5.72
C ASN A 54 -6.95 3.13 5.37
N ALA A 55 -6.57 2.58 4.21
CA ALA A 55 -5.20 2.64 3.72
C ALA A 55 -4.71 4.09 3.53
N ALA A 56 -5.55 4.96 2.94
CA ALA A 56 -5.20 6.37 2.74
C ALA A 56 -5.04 7.15 4.06
N ALA A 57 -5.92 6.90 5.03
CA ALA A 57 -5.85 7.52 6.35
C ALA A 57 -4.58 7.08 7.11
N ALA A 58 -4.29 5.79 7.13
CA ALA A 58 -3.09 5.24 7.77
C ALA A 58 -1.81 5.74 7.09
N ALA A 59 -1.76 5.75 5.75
CA ALA A 59 -0.62 6.31 5.01
C ALA A 59 -0.38 7.79 5.35
N THR A 60 -1.45 8.59 5.41
CA THR A 60 -1.37 10.01 5.80
C THR A 60 -0.85 10.16 7.23
N LEU A 61 -1.34 9.36 8.16
CA LEU A 61 -0.88 9.33 9.55
C LEU A 61 0.63 9.04 9.64
N LEU A 62 1.10 7.98 8.96
CA LEU A 62 2.51 7.60 8.96
C LEU A 62 3.41 8.69 8.38
N LEU A 63 2.97 9.37 7.31
CA LEU A 63 3.72 10.45 6.67
C LEU A 63 3.73 11.73 7.54
N ALA A 64 2.55 12.20 7.95
CA ALA A 64 2.39 13.53 8.54
C ALA A 64 2.69 13.58 10.04
N VAL A 65 2.41 12.49 10.78
CA VAL A 65 2.57 12.46 12.25
C VAL A 65 3.85 11.74 12.64
N PHE A 66 4.15 10.60 12.01
CA PHE A 66 5.34 9.81 12.33
C PHE A 66 6.57 10.17 11.48
N GLY A 67 6.41 11.01 10.45
CA GLY A 67 7.53 11.45 9.61
C GLY A 67 8.15 10.34 8.77
N ALA A 68 7.37 9.31 8.40
CA ALA A 68 7.83 8.29 7.46
C ALA A 68 8.23 8.95 6.14
N ARG A 69 9.39 8.56 5.60
CA ARG A 69 9.90 9.12 4.32
C ARG A 69 9.64 8.21 3.13
N VAL A 70 9.36 6.94 3.41
CA VAL A 70 9.06 5.89 2.45
C VAL A 70 7.95 5.05 3.06
N LEU A 71 6.94 4.72 2.25
CA LEU A 71 5.88 3.80 2.63
C LEU A 71 6.05 2.46 1.91
N ILE A 72 5.85 1.38 2.64
CA ILE A 72 5.84 0.00 2.14
C ILE A 72 4.49 -0.60 2.52
N PHE A 73 3.73 -1.05 1.52
CA PHE A 73 2.55 -1.88 1.76
C PHE A 73 2.95 -3.35 1.70
N ALA A 74 2.61 -4.12 2.72
CA ALA A 74 2.86 -5.56 2.77
C ALA A 74 1.55 -6.29 3.11
N GLY A 75 1.17 -7.22 2.23
CA GLY A 75 -0.07 -7.97 2.37
C GLY A 75 -0.25 -9.02 1.28
N VAL A 76 -1.43 -9.61 1.22
CA VAL A 76 -1.80 -10.63 0.24
C VAL A 76 -2.65 -10.07 -0.90
N ALA A 77 -2.65 -10.74 -2.05
CA ALA A 77 -3.43 -10.34 -3.22
C ALA A 77 -4.00 -11.55 -3.97
N GLY A 78 -5.08 -11.35 -4.72
CA GLY A 78 -5.66 -12.34 -5.62
C GLY A 78 -4.87 -12.45 -6.93
N GLY A 79 -4.58 -13.68 -7.37
CA GLY A 79 -3.87 -13.94 -8.62
C GLY A 79 -4.80 -13.86 -9.83
N LEU A 80 -4.63 -12.83 -10.66
CA LEU A 80 -5.34 -12.71 -11.95
C LEU A 80 -4.55 -13.30 -13.12
N ASN A 81 -3.22 -13.33 -13.03
CA ASN A 81 -2.37 -13.91 -14.05
C ASN A 81 -2.08 -15.38 -13.70
N PRO A 82 -2.52 -16.35 -14.52
CA PRO A 82 -2.32 -17.78 -14.25
C PRO A 82 -0.85 -18.21 -14.22
N ALA A 83 0.08 -17.39 -14.71
CA ALA A 83 1.52 -17.63 -14.62
C ALA A 83 2.07 -17.48 -13.19
N PHE A 84 1.33 -16.86 -12.27
CA PHE A 84 1.75 -16.66 -10.88
C PHE A 84 1.01 -17.63 -9.95
N PRO A 85 1.64 -18.72 -9.50
CA PRO A 85 1.03 -19.64 -8.55
C PRO A 85 0.86 -19.01 -7.16
N VAL A 86 0.03 -19.62 -6.32
CA VAL A 86 -0.12 -19.26 -4.90
C VAL A 86 1.25 -19.25 -4.22
N GLY A 87 1.53 -18.19 -3.45
CA GLY A 87 2.82 -17.97 -2.80
C GLY A 87 3.82 -17.13 -3.62
N SER A 88 3.46 -16.74 -4.85
CA SER A 88 4.27 -15.79 -5.61
C SER A 88 4.35 -14.43 -4.90
N VAL A 89 5.56 -13.89 -4.79
CA VAL A 89 5.79 -12.53 -4.30
C VAL A 89 5.81 -11.58 -5.49
N LEU A 90 4.98 -10.55 -5.43
CA LEU A 90 4.88 -9.53 -6.46
C LEU A 90 5.20 -8.17 -5.86
N LEU A 91 5.84 -7.33 -6.64
CA LEU A 91 6.03 -5.92 -6.31
C LEU A 91 5.34 -5.10 -7.41
N GLY A 92 4.53 -4.14 -7.00
CA GLY A 92 3.70 -3.36 -7.92
C GLY A 92 4.53 -2.34 -8.69
N GLU A 93 4.69 -2.52 -10.00
CA GLU A 93 5.31 -1.50 -10.86
C GLU A 93 4.33 -0.36 -11.19
N ARG A 94 3.04 -0.67 -11.33
CA ARG A 94 1.96 0.30 -11.52
C ARG A 94 0.77 -0.13 -10.68
N LEU A 95 0.09 0.85 -10.10
CA LEU A 95 -1.09 0.64 -9.28
C LEU A 95 -2.22 1.52 -9.82
N ALA A 96 -3.41 0.95 -9.94
CA ALA A 96 -4.61 1.64 -10.43
C ALA A 96 -5.77 1.41 -9.45
N ILE A 97 -6.67 2.38 -9.37
CA ILE A 97 -7.96 2.22 -8.68
C ILE A 97 -8.96 1.76 -9.75
N HIS A 98 -9.14 0.44 -9.88
CA HIS A 98 -9.87 -0.16 -11.01
C HIS A 98 -11.36 0.21 -11.07
N ASP A 99 -11.94 0.66 -9.97
CA ASP A 99 -13.34 1.08 -9.78
C ASP A 99 -13.48 2.61 -9.73
N TYR A 100 -12.43 3.37 -10.05
CA TYR A 100 -12.48 4.81 -10.25
C TYR A 100 -12.65 5.15 -11.73
N GLY A 101 -13.62 6.00 -12.07
CA GLY A 101 -13.90 6.34 -13.46
C GLY A 101 -15.23 7.05 -13.64
N ALA A 102 -15.74 7.02 -14.86
CA ALA A 102 -17.04 7.59 -15.22
C ALA A 102 -18.00 6.51 -15.74
N ILE A 103 -19.30 6.69 -15.47
CA ILE A 103 -20.36 5.89 -16.06
C ILE A 103 -21.12 6.75 -17.06
N SER A 104 -21.21 6.31 -18.31
CA SER A 104 -22.03 6.94 -19.36
C SER A 104 -22.73 5.86 -20.16
N GLY A 105 -24.05 5.99 -20.35
CA GLY A 105 -24.82 5.02 -21.14
C GLY A 105 -24.72 3.57 -20.64
N ARG A 106 -24.58 3.35 -19.32
CA ARG A 106 -24.32 2.05 -18.66
C ARG A 106 -22.93 1.43 -18.91
N VAL A 107 -22.03 2.14 -19.57
CA VAL A 107 -20.63 1.74 -19.72
C VAL A 107 -19.80 2.41 -18.63
N PHE A 108 -19.01 1.61 -17.92
CA PHE A 108 -18.00 2.11 -16.99
C PHE A 108 -16.65 2.24 -17.70
N THR A 109 -16.07 3.43 -17.66
CA THR A 109 -14.74 3.71 -18.21
C THR A 109 -13.79 4.03 -17.05
N PRO A 110 -12.83 3.14 -16.73
CA PRO A 110 -11.86 3.39 -15.69
C PRO A 110 -10.84 4.44 -16.13
N THR A 111 -10.48 5.34 -15.23
CA THR A 111 -9.54 6.44 -15.50
C THR A 111 -8.52 6.58 -14.37
N ALA A 112 -7.43 7.32 -14.62
CA ALA A 112 -6.48 7.67 -13.58
C ALA A 112 -7.20 8.38 -12.40
N TYR A 113 -6.78 8.06 -11.17
CA TYR A 113 -7.32 8.67 -9.95
C TYR A 113 -6.72 10.06 -9.70
N GLY A 114 -7.44 10.91 -8.97
CA GLY A 114 -6.97 12.26 -8.59
C GLY A 114 -7.21 13.36 -9.63
N VAL A 115 -7.86 13.03 -10.76
CA VAL A 115 -8.30 13.98 -11.79
C VAL A 115 -9.79 13.80 -12.07
N ILE A 116 -10.45 14.85 -12.57
CA ILE A 116 -11.83 14.73 -13.03
C ILE A 116 -11.89 13.66 -14.13
N PRO A 117 -12.72 12.61 -14.03
CA PRO A 117 -12.71 11.50 -14.98
C PRO A 117 -12.99 11.89 -16.44
N VAL A 118 -13.62 13.04 -16.67
CA VAL A 118 -13.86 13.58 -18.01
C VAL A 118 -12.55 14.12 -18.59
N GLY A 119 -11.98 13.42 -19.57
CA GLY A 119 -10.69 13.77 -20.18
C GLY A 119 -9.46 13.27 -19.41
N ALA A 120 -9.66 12.41 -18.42
CA ALA A 120 -8.57 11.81 -17.65
C ALA A 120 -7.75 10.81 -18.48
N PRO A 121 -6.43 10.67 -18.21
CA PRO A 121 -5.58 9.66 -18.82
C PRO A 121 -6.12 8.25 -18.61
N ARG A 122 -5.87 7.39 -19.61
CA ARG A 122 -6.19 5.96 -19.53
C ARG A 122 -5.20 5.26 -18.57
N LEU A 123 -5.60 4.09 -18.07
CA LEU A 123 -4.79 3.34 -17.10
C LEU A 123 -3.44 2.85 -17.64
N ASP A 124 -3.28 2.70 -18.95
CA ASP A 124 -2.02 2.30 -19.59
C ASP A 124 -0.97 3.43 -19.59
N GLU A 125 -1.39 4.66 -19.31
CA GLU A 125 -0.55 5.85 -19.23
C GLU A 125 -0.07 6.15 -17.79
N LEU A 126 -0.36 5.26 -16.83
CA LEU A 126 0.06 5.42 -15.44
C LEU A 126 1.59 5.42 -15.30
N THR A 127 2.09 6.35 -14.49
CA THR A 127 3.51 6.45 -14.15
C THR A 127 3.99 5.17 -13.47
N LEU A 128 5.15 4.68 -13.90
CA LEU A 128 5.81 3.57 -13.25
C LEU A 128 6.25 3.93 -11.83
N ALA A 129 6.42 2.91 -11.00
CA ALA A 129 7.10 3.02 -9.73
C ALA A 129 8.49 3.68 -9.92
N SER A 130 8.97 4.33 -8.87
CA SER A 130 10.24 5.06 -8.92
C SER A 130 11.40 4.17 -9.37
N ALA A 131 12.43 4.76 -9.98
CA ALA A 131 13.59 4.01 -10.46
C ALA A 131 14.23 3.09 -9.39
N PRO A 132 14.35 3.50 -8.11
CA PRO A 132 14.81 2.60 -7.04
C PRO A 132 13.93 1.35 -6.85
N VAL A 133 12.60 1.50 -6.90
CA VAL A 133 11.67 0.37 -6.77
C VAL A 133 11.78 -0.56 -7.99
N ARG A 134 11.87 0.03 -9.19
CA ARG A 134 12.07 -0.74 -10.43
C ARG A 134 13.39 -1.49 -10.48
N ALA A 135 14.45 -0.95 -9.89
CA ALA A 135 15.73 -1.64 -9.78
C ALA A 135 15.65 -2.88 -8.88
N VAL A 136 14.72 -2.92 -7.92
CA VAL A 136 14.42 -4.12 -7.10
C VAL A 136 13.58 -5.12 -7.88
N LEU A 137 12.63 -4.65 -8.70
CA LEU A 137 11.77 -5.50 -9.55
C LEU A 137 12.52 -6.29 -10.61
N MET A 138 13.62 -5.75 -11.13
CA MET A 138 14.39 -6.32 -12.24
C MET A 138 15.48 -7.30 -11.78
N ARG A 139 15.54 -7.63 -10.48
CA ARG A 139 16.49 -8.57 -9.88
C ARG A 139 15.78 -9.88 -9.55
#